data_AF-A0A7I8EKF7-F1
#
_entry.id   AF-A0A7I8EKF7-F1
#
_cell.length_a   1.000
_cell.length_b   1.000
_cell.length_c   1.000
_cell.angle_alpha   90.00
_cell.angle_beta   90.00
_cell.angle_gamma   90.00
#
_symmetry.space_group_name_H-M   'P 1'
#
loop_
_entity.id
_entity.type
_entity.pdbx_description
1 polymer ?
#
loop_
_entity_poly.entity_id
_entity_poly.type
_entity_poly.pdbx_seq_one_letter_code
_entity_poly.pdbx_strand_id
1 'polypeptide(L)'
;MQPKDPHTHGEPDAQVASMDAKGRPVQIAWWKQMHVKEARWLEMTVIRVIRPHATNKERDPRTSWFVWMGDPHADIAQIALGYARRFGQEHGYRFDKQALLWEKPRLRTPEQFERWSQVVAIAHNHLVLGRDLVEAEWRPWENKHQRFTPQHVRRGMSKLLPCLGTPARPLQPRGKSKGRKKGANISKAARFAVVHKTPKPPNLTP
;
A
#
# COMPACT_ATOMS: atom_id res chain seq x y z
N MET A 1 5.47 -13.33 -27.42
CA MET A 1 4.32 -12.42 -27.50
C MET A 1 4.74 -10.99 -27.18
N GLN A 2 4.39 -10.03 -28.03
CA GLN A 2 4.60 -8.59 -27.83
C GLN A 2 3.25 -7.87 -27.68
N PRO A 3 2.95 -7.20 -26.55
CA PRO A 3 1.63 -6.60 -26.28
C PRO A 3 1.12 -5.61 -27.34
N LYS A 4 2.02 -4.93 -28.05
CA LYS A 4 1.70 -3.94 -29.08
C LYS A 4 1.52 -4.51 -30.49
N ASP A 5 1.93 -5.76 -30.71
CA ASP A 5 1.87 -6.41 -32.03
C ASP A 5 0.93 -7.63 -31.98
N PRO A 6 -0.32 -7.49 -32.47
CA PRO A 6 -1.32 -8.57 -32.47
C PRO A 6 -0.87 -9.85 -33.16
N HIS A 7 0.00 -9.78 -34.17
CA HIS A 7 0.47 -10.95 -34.91
C HIS A 7 1.34 -11.88 -34.06
N THR A 8 1.86 -11.38 -32.93
CA THR A 8 2.73 -12.12 -32.02
C THR A 8 1.99 -12.79 -30.86
N HIS A 9 0.66 -12.65 -30.76
CA HIS A 9 -0.11 -13.11 -29.60
C HIS A 9 -0.40 -14.60 -29.64
N GLY A 10 -0.60 -15.17 -30.83
CA GLY A 10 -1.12 -16.53 -30.97
C GLY A 10 -2.56 -16.66 -30.42
N GLU A 11 -3.13 -17.85 -30.51
CA GLU A 11 -4.44 -18.14 -29.94
C GLU A 11 -4.38 -18.16 -28.40
N PRO A 12 -5.33 -17.53 -27.69
CA PRO A 12 -5.40 -17.63 -26.24
C PRO A 12 -5.87 -19.02 -25.79
N ASP A 13 -5.37 -19.49 -24.65
CA ASP A 13 -5.84 -20.75 -24.05
C ASP A 13 -7.32 -20.68 -23.67
N ALA A 14 -7.77 -19.51 -23.23
CA ALA A 14 -9.19 -19.23 -23.04
C ALA A 14 -9.46 -17.73 -23.02
N GLN A 15 -10.72 -17.39 -23.24
CA GLN A 15 -11.25 -16.04 -23.18
C GLN A 15 -12.67 -16.03 -22.61
N VAL A 16 -13.04 -14.93 -21.97
CA VAL A 16 -14.36 -14.75 -21.37
C VAL A 16 -14.81 -13.29 -21.46
N ALA A 17 -16.09 -13.10 -21.70
CA ALA A 17 -16.77 -11.81 -21.52
C ALA A 17 -17.33 -11.73 -20.10
N SER A 18 -17.09 -10.61 -19.42
CA SER A 18 -17.52 -10.40 -18.04
C SER A 18 -17.91 -8.95 -17.80
N MET A 19 -18.25 -8.62 -16.56
CA MET A 19 -18.57 -7.26 -16.11
C MET A 19 -17.59 -6.82 -15.03
N ASP A 20 -17.18 -5.55 -15.06
CA ASP A 20 -16.42 -4.95 -13.98
C ASP A 20 -17.27 -4.71 -12.72
N ALA A 21 -16.64 -4.24 -11.63
CA ALA A 21 -17.34 -3.93 -10.39
C ALA A 21 -18.41 -2.81 -10.50
N LYS A 22 -18.44 -2.08 -11.62
CA LYS A 22 -19.44 -1.06 -11.94
C LYS A 22 -20.47 -1.56 -12.97
N GLY A 23 -20.48 -2.85 -13.28
CA GLY A 23 -21.40 -3.47 -14.24
C GLY A 23 -21.08 -3.16 -15.70
N ARG A 24 -19.84 -2.76 -16.02
CA ARG A 24 -19.44 -2.41 -17.40
C ARG A 24 -18.79 -3.60 -18.08
N PRO A 25 -19.02 -3.80 -19.38
CA PRO A 25 -18.48 -4.95 -20.10
C PRO A 25 -16.96 -4.90 -20.17
N VAL A 26 -16.35 -6.07 -19.99
CA VAL A 26 -14.93 -6.33 -20.18
C VAL A 26 -14.71 -7.66 -20.91
N GLN A 27 -13.64 -7.75 -21.68
CA GLN A 27 -13.21 -8.99 -22.32
C GLN A 27 -11.85 -9.37 -21.76
N ILE A 28 -11.70 -10.62 -21.35
CA ILE A 28 -10.50 -11.13 -20.69
C ILE A 28 -10.03 -12.33 -21.50
N ALA A 29 -8.77 -12.33 -21.90
CA ALA A 29 -8.12 -13.47 -22.56
C ALA A 29 -6.80 -13.76 -21.87
N TRP A 30 -6.36 -15.02 -21.87
CA TRP A 30 -5.09 -15.38 -21.25
C TRP A 30 -4.35 -16.49 -21.99
N TRP A 31 -3.04 -16.49 -21.78
CA TRP A 31 -2.09 -17.46 -22.29
C TRP A 31 -1.30 -18.03 -21.12
N LYS A 32 -1.40 -19.34 -20.89
CA LYS A 32 -0.71 -20.12 -19.86
C LYS A 32 0.65 -20.60 -20.36
N GLN A 33 1.50 -21.08 -19.44
CA GLN A 33 2.84 -21.62 -19.74
C GLN A 33 3.73 -20.65 -20.55
N MET A 34 3.46 -19.36 -20.41
CA MET A 34 4.26 -18.31 -21.02
C MET A 34 5.53 -18.11 -20.21
N HIS A 35 6.56 -17.57 -20.84
CA HIS A 35 7.80 -17.20 -20.18
C HIS A 35 8.41 -15.98 -20.86
N VAL A 36 9.26 -15.25 -20.13
CA VAL A 36 10.12 -14.23 -20.71
C VAL A 36 11.41 -14.87 -21.22
N LYS A 37 12.01 -14.32 -22.28
CA LYS A 37 13.13 -14.94 -22.99
C LYS A 37 14.32 -15.20 -22.06
N GLU A 38 14.58 -14.26 -21.15
CA GLU A 38 15.68 -14.27 -20.19
C GLU A 38 15.39 -15.13 -18.94
N ALA A 39 14.13 -15.55 -18.72
CA ALA A 39 13.73 -16.35 -17.56
C ALA A 39 12.78 -17.48 -17.96
N ARG A 40 13.25 -18.36 -18.85
CA ARG A 40 12.46 -19.51 -19.37
C ARG A 40 12.02 -20.50 -18.29
N TRP A 41 12.74 -20.54 -17.17
CA TRP A 41 12.43 -21.39 -16.02
C TRP A 41 11.23 -20.88 -15.21
N LEU A 42 10.76 -19.66 -15.47
CA LEU A 42 9.65 -19.04 -14.77
C LEU A 42 8.42 -19.05 -15.67
N GLU A 43 7.56 -20.04 -15.48
CA GLU A 43 6.26 -20.08 -16.15
C GLU A 43 5.29 -19.07 -15.54
N MET A 44 4.51 -18.43 -16.41
CA MET A 44 3.52 -17.43 -16.02
C MET A 44 2.30 -17.49 -16.93
N THR A 45 1.20 -16.93 -16.45
CA THR A 45 0.02 -16.66 -17.27
C THR A 45 0.03 -15.19 -17.68
N VAL A 46 -0.01 -14.90 -18.97
CA VAL A 46 -0.20 -13.54 -19.46
C VAL A 46 -1.68 -13.30 -19.69
N ILE A 47 -2.19 -12.17 -19.22
CA ILE A 47 -3.62 -11.83 -19.22
C ILE A 47 -3.80 -10.52 -19.97
N ARG A 48 -4.74 -10.49 -20.91
CA ARG A 48 -5.21 -9.28 -21.59
C ARG A 48 -6.61 -8.95 -21.12
N VAL A 49 -6.82 -7.71 -20.71
CA VAL A 49 -8.13 -7.15 -20.37
C VAL A 49 -8.45 -6.01 -21.31
N ILE A 50 -9.55 -6.12 -22.04
CA ILE A 50 -10.10 -5.07 -22.90
C ILE A 50 -11.33 -4.48 -22.21
N ARG A 51 -11.33 -3.14 -22.08
CA ARG A 51 -12.44 -2.35 -21.54
C ARG A 51 -13.01 -1.46 -22.67
N PRO A 52 -14.03 -1.90 -23.43
CA PRO A 52 -14.53 -1.15 -24.58
C PRO A 52 -14.99 0.28 -24.26
N HIS A 53 -15.40 0.51 -23.02
CA HIS A 53 -15.91 1.79 -22.52
C HIS A 53 -14.81 2.78 -22.09
N ALA A 54 -13.54 2.36 -22.03
CA ALA A 54 -12.45 3.21 -21.56
C ALA A 54 -12.05 4.25 -22.63
N THR A 55 -11.62 5.42 -22.18
CA THR A 55 -11.23 6.57 -23.03
C THR A 55 -9.90 6.38 -23.77
N ASN A 56 -9.20 5.29 -23.50
CA ASN A 56 -7.88 4.96 -24.05
C ASN A 56 -6.78 5.99 -23.76
N LYS A 57 -6.91 6.72 -22.65
CA LYS A 57 -5.86 7.60 -22.10
C LYS A 57 -4.93 6.80 -21.20
N GLU A 58 -3.75 7.32 -20.90
CA GLU A 58 -2.77 6.64 -20.02
C GLU A 58 -3.38 6.22 -18.67
N ARG A 59 -4.22 7.07 -18.07
CA ARG A 59 -4.91 6.79 -16.80
C ARG A 59 -6.18 5.95 -16.94
N ASP A 60 -6.62 5.69 -18.17
CA ASP A 60 -7.83 4.91 -18.47
C ASP A 60 -7.63 4.13 -19.79
N PRO A 61 -6.69 3.17 -19.81
CA PRO A 61 -6.31 2.49 -21.04
C PRO A 61 -7.41 1.53 -21.49
N ARG A 62 -7.63 1.40 -22.80
CA ARG A 62 -8.63 0.45 -23.33
C ARG A 62 -8.18 -1.00 -23.23
N THR A 63 -6.88 -1.23 -23.39
CA THR A 63 -6.26 -2.56 -23.26
C THR A 63 -5.27 -2.53 -22.12
N SER A 64 -5.35 -3.49 -21.22
CA SER A 64 -4.40 -3.69 -20.12
C SER A 64 -3.82 -5.09 -20.20
N TRP A 65 -2.54 -5.21 -19.90
CA TRP A 65 -1.82 -6.48 -19.88
C TRP A 65 -1.31 -6.74 -18.48
N PHE A 66 -1.52 -7.94 -17.98
CA PHE A 66 -1.11 -8.37 -16.65
C PHE A 66 -0.37 -9.71 -16.75
N VAL A 67 0.39 -10.00 -15.72
CA VAL A 67 1.07 -11.29 -15.54
C VAL A 67 0.61 -11.87 -14.21
N TRP A 68 0.21 -13.14 -14.24
CA TRP A 68 -0.08 -13.93 -13.06
C TRP A 68 0.99 -15.00 -12.87
N MET A 69 1.57 -15.02 -11.68
CA MET A 69 2.49 -16.04 -11.20
C MET A 69 1.95 -16.51 -9.86
N GLY A 70 1.48 -17.75 -9.80
CA GLY A 70 0.79 -18.28 -8.64
C GLY A 70 0.11 -19.60 -8.97
N ASP A 71 -0.95 -19.91 -8.24
CA ASP A 71 -1.74 -21.13 -8.43
C ASP A 71 -2.22 -21.27 -9.90
N PRO A 72 -1.87 -22.37 -10.60
CA PRO A 72 -2.29 -22.62 -11.98
C PRO A 72 -3.79 -22.91 -12.14
N HIS A 73 -4.47 -23.23 -11.03
CA HIS A 73 -5.91 -23.51 -10.97
C HIS A 73 -6.75 -22.29 -10.57
N ALA A 74 -6.11 -21.14 -10.30
CA ALA A 74 -6.83 -19.94 -9.92
C ALA A 74 -7.75 -19.43 -11.04
N ASP A 75 -8.86 -18.81 -10.65
CA ASP A 75 -9.77 -18.13 -11.57
C ASP A 75 -9.10 -16.85 -12.12
N ILE A 76 -8.54 -16.99 -13.33
CA ILE A 76 -7.81 -15.91 -14.03
C ILE A 76 -8.72 -14.70 -14.27
N ALA A 77 -10.01 -14.91 -14.55
CA ALA A 77 -10.94 -13.82 -14.78
C ALA A 77 -11.17 -13.02 -13.49
N GLN A 78 -11.34 -13.69 -12.35
CA GLN A 78 -11.43 -13.03 -11.06
C GLN A 78 -10.14 -12.30 -10.67
N ILE A 79 -8.97 -12.89 -10.92
CA ILE A 79 -7.68 -12.25 -10.66
C ILE A 79 -7.56 -10.95 -11.46
N ALA A 80 -7.87 -11.02 -12.76
CA ALA A 80 -7.80 -9.88 -13.67
C ALA A 80 -8.73 -8.73 -13.22
N LEU A 81 -9.97 -9.06 -12.84
CA LEU A 81 -10.94 -8.10 -12.31
C LEU A 81 -10.50 -7.54 -10.94
N GLY A 82 -9.88 -8.38 -10.11
CA GLY A 82 -9.35 -8.01 -8.80
C GLY A 82 -8.24 -6.98 -8.85
N TYR A 83 -7.50 -6.89 -9.97
CA TYR A 83 -6.39 -5.94 -10.14
C TYR A 83 -6.83 -4.47 -9.99
N ALA A 84 -8.10 -4.15 -10.27
CA ALA A 84 -8.64 -2.80 -10.03
C ALA A 84 -8.48 -2.35 -8.57
N ARG A 85 -8.39 -3.28 -7.62
CA ARG A 85 -8.16 -3.00 -6.19
C ARG A 85 -6.70 -2.62 -5.87
N ARG A 86 -5.74 -2.91 -6.75
CA ARG A 86 -4.30 -2.64 -6.56
C ARG A 86 -4.04 -1.18 -6.17
N PHE A 87 -4.67 -0.24 -6.85
CA PHE A 87 -4.48 1.18 -6.59
C PHE A 87 -5.00 1.62 -5.21
N GLY A 88 -5.87 0.82 -4.58
CA GLY A 88 -6.29 1.02 -3.20
C GLY A 88 -5.11 1.03 -2.21
N GLN A 89 -4.01 0.35 -2.52
CA GLN A 89 -2.79 0.36 -1.70
C GLN A 89 -2.16 1.76 -1.63
N GLU A 90 -2.16 2.52 -2.73
CA GLU A 90 -1.63 3.89 -2.75
C GLU A 90 -2.44 4.83 -1.87
N HIS A 91 -3.77 4.63 -1.83
CA HIS A 91 -4.64 5.34 -0.90
C HIS A 91 -4.35 4.94 0.55
N GLY A 92 -4.07 3.65 0.81
CA GLY A 92 -3.60 3.15 2.10
C GLY A 92 -2.31 3.83 2.55
N TYR A 93 -1.26 3.83 1.72
CA TYR A 93 0.01 4.49 2.05
C TYR A 93 -0.14 5.99 2.29
N ARG A 94 -0.98 6.68 1.50
CA ARG A 94 -1.27 8.09 1.75
C ARG A 94 -1.91 8.28 3.12
N PHE A 95 -2.87 7.43 3.47
CA PHE A 95 -3.53 7.46 4.77
C PHE A 95 -2.52 7.21 5.89
N ASP A 96 -1.65 6.21 5.77
CA ASP A 96 -0.65 5.88 6.80
C ASP A 96 0.31 7.05 7.05
N LYS A 97 0.80 7.68 5.97
CA LYS A 97 1.69 8.85 6.06
C LYS A 97 1.02 10.06 6.69
N GLN A 98 -0.23 10.35 6.30
CA GLN A 98 -0.91 11.59 6.68
C GLN A 98 -1.66 11.48 8.02
N ALA A 99 -2.35 10.36 8.25
CA ALA A 99 -3.24 10.16 9.39
C ALA A 99 -2.63 9.31 10.50
N LEU A 100 -1.79 8.32 10.14
CA LEU A 100 -1.04 7.50 11.12
C LEU A 100 0.39 7.98 11.35
N LEU A 101 0.75 9.11 10.72
CA LEU A 101 2.00 9.82 10.94
C LEU A 101 3.23 8.97 10.59
N TRP A 102 3.14 8.05 9.64
CA TRP A 102 4.21 7.09 9.34
C TRP A 102 5.59 7.74 9.15
N GLU A 103 5.66 8.87 8.44
CA GLU A 103 6.92 9.57 8.15
C GLU A 103 7.23 10.74 9.12
N LYS A 104 6.40 10.98 10.14
CA LYS A 104 6.56 12.15 11.02
C LYS A 104 7.58 11.97 12.14
N PRO A 105 7.73 10.80 12.79
CA PRO A 105 8.71 10.63 13.85
C PRO A 105 10.14 10.82 13.37
N ARG A 106 10.94 11.53 14.18
CA ARG A 106 12.38 11.73 13.96
C ARG A 106 13.15 10.64 14.69
N LEU A 107 13.16 9.44 14.12
CA LEU A 107 13.84 8.26 14.68
C LEU A 107 15.31 8.26 14.29
N ARG A 108 16.17 7.71 15.15
CA ARG A 108 17.64 7.79 15.00
C ARG A 108 18.24 6.67 14.16
N THR A 109 17.61 5.49 14.12
CA THR A 109 18.19 4.31 13.47
C THR A 109 17.16 3.62 12.55
N PRO A 110 17.61 2.89 11.52
CA PRO A 110 16.72 2.13 10.65
C PRO A 110 15.83 1.15 11.42
N GLU A 111 16.37 0.48 12.44
CA GLU A 111 15.64 -0.51 13.24
C GLU A 111 14.55 0.15 14.10
N GLN A 112 14.73 1.42 14.48
CA GLN A 112 13.67 2.19 15.14
C GLN A 112 12.56 2.55 14.15
N PHE A 113 12.92 2.94 12.93
CA PHE A 113 11.95 3.25 11.87
C PHE A 113 11.17 2.01 11.42
N GLU A 114 11.82 0.85 11.35
CA GLU A 114 11.17 -0.42 11.07
C GLU A 114 10.15 -0.77 12.17
N ARG A 115 10.54 -0.68 13.46
CA ARG A 115 9.61 -0.87 14.58
C ARG A 115 8.43 0.09 14.54
N TRP A 116 8.67 1.35 14.19
CA TRP A 116 7.59 2.33 14.00
C TRP A 116 6.66 1.95 12.85
N SER A 117 7.20 1.47 11.74
CA SER A 117 6.41 0.97 10.60
C SER A 117 5.50 -0.20 11.01
N GLN A 118 5.99 -1.10 11.87
CA GLN A 118 5.15 -2.17 12.44
C GLN A 118 4.00 -1.63 13.30
N VAL A 119 4.26 -0.61 14.14
CA VAL A 119 3.21 0.03 14.95
C VAL A 119 2.15 0.68 14.05
N VAL A 120 2.56 1.35 12.98
CA VAL A 120 1.64 1.96 11.99
C VAL A 120 0.80 0.88 11.30
N ALA A 121 1.42 -0.22 10.85
CA ALA A 121 0.70 -1.33 10.22
C ALA A 121 -0.31 -1.98 11.16
N ILE A 122 0.06 -2.18 12.44
CA ILE A 122 -0.85 -2.67 13.48
C ILE A 122 -2.02 -1.70 13.66
N ALA A 123 -1.75 -0.40 13.77
CA ALA A 123 -2.81 0.61 13.90
C ALA A 123 -3.73 0.63 12.67
N HIS A 124 -3.20 0.55 11.46
CA HIS A 124 -3.98 0.43 10.23
C HIS A 124 -4.91 -0.78 10.29
N ASN A 125 -4.40 -1.95 10.66
CA ASN A 125 -5.19 -3.18 10.78
C ASN A 125 -6.30 -3.05 11.81
N HIS A 126 -6.04 -2.42 12.98
CA HIS A 126 -7.08 -2.14 13.98
C HIS A 126 -8.20 -1.25 13.43
N LEU A 127 -7.88 -0.27 12.58
CA LEU A 127 -8.88 0.58 11.94
C LEU A 127 -9.69 -0.16 10.86
N VAL A 128 -9.08 -1.12 10.17
CA VAL A 128 -9.80 -1.96 9.20
C VAL A 128 -10.75 -2.92 9.93
N LEU A 129 -10.26 -3.60 10.97
CA LEU A 129 -11.04 -4.55 11.78
C LEU A 129 -12.14 -3.86 12.59
N GLY A 130 -11.86 -2.67 13.13
CA GLY A 130 -12.82 -1.89 13.90
C GLY A 130 -13.91 -1.23 13.07
N ARG A 131 -13.89 -1.35 11.73
CA ARG A 131 -14.86 -0.68 10.85
C ARG A 131 -16.31 -1.02 11.19
N ASP A 132 -16.57 -2.29 11.50
CA ASP A 132 -17.94 -2.78 11.75
C ASP A 132 -18.31 -2.69 13.24
N LEU A 133 -17.35 -2.32 14.10
CA LEU A 133 -17.52 -2.19 15.55
C LEU A 133 -17.67 -0.73 16.00
N VAL A 134 -17.11 0.20 15.22
CA VAL A 134 -17.09 1.62 15.53
C VAL A 134 -18.12 2.33 14.66
N GLU A 135 -19.04 3.05 15.31
CA GLU A 135 -19.84 4.06 14.60
C GLU A 135 -18.89 5.18 14.14
N ALA A 136 -18.47 5.09 12.87
CA ALA A 136 -17.49 5.97 12.29
C ALA A 136 -18.03 7.40 12.15
N GLU A 137 -17.17 8.39 12.43
CA GLU A 137 -17.58 9.79 12.54
C GLU A 137 -17.36 10.57 11.24
N TRP A 138 -18.46 11.08 10.71
CA TRP A 138 -18.50 12.01 9.59
C TRP A 138 -18.28 13.45 10.04
N ARG A 139 -17.59 14.23 9.20
CA ARG A 139 -17.62 15.70 9.27
C ARG A 139 -18.84 16.23 8.50
N PRO A 140 -19.30 17.45 8.82
CA PRO A 140 -20.52 18.01 8.22
C PRO A 140 -20.52 18.06 6.68
N TRP A 141 -19.35 18.21 6.07
CA TRP A 141 -19.18 18.33 4.61
C TRP A 141 -18.82 17.01 3.91
N GLU A 142 -18.72 15.89 4.63
CA GLU A 142 -18.37 14.60 4.05
C GLU A 142 -19.62 13.86 3.52
N ASN A 143 -19.46 13.11 2.43
CA ASN A 143 -20.56 12.40 1.78
C ASN A 143 -20.95 11.14 2.57
N LYS A 144 -22.14 11.16 3.18
CA LYS A 144 -22.68 10.09 4.03
C LYS A 144 -23.16 8.83 3.27
N HIS A 145 -23.26 8.88 1.95
CA HIS A 145 -23.68 7.74 1.13
C HIS A 145 -22.54 6.76 0.80
N GLN A 146 -21.32 7.05 1.24
CA GLN A 146 -20.16 6.20 1.01
C GLN A 146 -19.91 5.27 2.19
N ARG A 147 -19.28 4.12 1.92
CA ARG A 147 -18.77 3.24 2.97
C ARG A 147 -17.74 3.97 3.84
N PHE A 148 -17.67 3.60 5.11
CA PHE A 148 -16.69 4.17 6.02
C PHE A 148 -15.26 3.95 5.55
N THR A 149 -14.46 5.01 5.59
CA THR A 149 -13.04 4.97 5.29
C THR A 149 -12.25 4.76 6.59
N PRO A 150 -10.99 4.29 6.52
CA PRO A 150 -10.11 4.21 7.69
C PRO A 150 -10.03 5.53 8.48
N GLN A 151 -10.16 6.69 7.82
CA GLN A 151 -10.16 7.99 8.49
C GLN A 151 -11.41 8.23 9.35
N HIS A 152 -12.59 7.81 8.88
CA HIS A 152 -13.83 7.93 9.66
C HIS A 152 -13.79 6.99 10.88
N VAL A 153 -13.30 5.76 10.69
CA VAL A 153 -13.11 4.80 11.79
C VAL A 153 -12.10 5.32 12.80
N ARG A 154 -10.98 5.92 12.34
CA ARG A 154 -9.96 6.51 13.22
C ARG A 154 -10.54 7.59 14.14
N ARG A 155 -11.47 8.41 13.65
CA ARG A 155 -12.14 9.45 14.46
C ARG A 155 -13.03 8.83 15.53
N GLY A 156 -13.86 7.86 15.14
CA GLY A 156 -14.75 7.15 16.08
C GLY A 156 -14.02 6.23 17.06
N MET A 157 -12.77 5.85 16.78
CA MET A 157 -11.99 4.93 17.63
C MET A 157 -11.81 5.45 19.07
N SER A 158 -11.85 6.77 19.27
CA SER A 158 -11.83 7.40 20.60
C SER A 158 -13.01 6.97 21.49
N LYS A 159 -14.14 6.55 20.91
CA LYS A 159 -15.31 6.04 21.62
C LYS A 159 -15.16 4.58 22.02
N LEU A 160 -14.51 3.77 21.17
CA LEU A 160 -14.35 2.33 21.40
C LEU A 160 -13.20 2.03 22.35
N LEU A 161 -12.06 2.72 22.22
CA LEU A 161 -10.86 2.42 23.01
C LEU A 161 -11.09 2.44 24.53
N PRO A 162 -11.85 3.39 25.12
CA PRO A 162 -12.16 3.36 26.55
C PRO A 162 -12.98 2.13 26.97
N CYS A 163 -13.87 1.64 26.11
CA CYS A 163 -14.71 0.47 26.38
C CYS A 163 -13.93 -0.84 26.40
N LEU A 164 -12.82 -0.92 25.66
CA LEU A 164 -11.94 -2.10 25.63
C LEU A 164 -11.05 -2.22 26.89
N GLY A 165 -10.96 -1.15 27.69
CA GLY A 165 -10.01 -1.07 28.80
C GLY A 165 -8.57 -1.02 28.29
N THR A 166 -7.62 -1.41 29.15
CA THR A 166 -6.21 -1.52 28.76
C THR A 166 -5.62 -2.83 29.28
N PRO A 167 -4.99 -3.65 28.42
CA PRO A 167 -4.20 -4.79 28.88
C PRO A 167 -2.88 -4.33 29.52
N ALA A 168 -2.53 -3.04 29.41
CA ALA A 168 -1.31 -2.51 29.97
C ALA A 168 -1.38 -2.53 31.50
N ARG A 169 -0.28 -2.97 32.12
CA ARG A 169 -0.10 -2.84 33.56
C ARG A 169 -0.14 -1.35 33.94
N PRO A 170 -0.61 -1.02 35.16
CA PRO A 170 -0.51 0.35 35.69
C PRO A 170 0.89 0.90 35.48
N LEU A 171 0.97 2.15 35.00
CA LEU A 171 2.24 2.83 34.82
C LEU A 171 2.97 2.86 36.15
N GLN A 172 4.26 2.50 36.14
CA GLN A 172 5.09 2.73 37.32
C GLN A 172 5.12 4.25 37.61
N PRO A 173 4.92 4.67 38.87
CA PRO A 173 5.07 6.06 39.25
C PRO A 173 6.42 6.55 38.76
N ARG A 174 6.41 7.56 37.88
CA ARG A 174 7.63 8.23 37.44
C ARG A 174 8.18 8.99 38.64
N GLY A 175 8.95 8.32 39.49
CA GLY A 175 9.69 8.96 40.57
C GLY A 175 10.66 10.01 40.02
N LYS A 176 11.22 10.83 40.91
CA LYS A 176 12.35 11.71 40.53
C LYS A 176 13.47 10.80 40.04
N SER A 177 13.87 10.95 38.77
CA SER A 177 15.05 10.25 38.29
C SER A 177 16.24 10.69 39.16
N LYS A 178 17.18 9.79 39.43
CA LYS A 178 18.37 10.10 40.26
C LYS A 178 19.28 11.19 39.65
N GLY A 179 18.86 11.82 38.55
CA GLY A 179 19.70 12.70 37.76
C GLY A 179 20.87 11.95 37.15
N ARG A 180 21.79 12.71 36.58
CA ARG A 180 23.07 12.18 36.12
C ARG A 180 24.01 12.08 37.33
N LYS A 181 24.86 11.06 37.35
CA LYS A 181 25.97 11.01 38.32
C LYS A 181 26.84 12.25 38.12
N LYS A 182 27.30 12.85 39.23
CA LYS A 182 28.27 13.95 39.20
C LYS A 182 29.50 13.51 38.40
N GLY A 183 29.95 14.33 37.45
CA GLY A 183 31.07 14.02 36.55
C GLY A 183 30.71 13.24 35.28
N ALA A 184 29.42 12.95 35.02
CA ALA A 184 29.02 12.30 33.77
C ALA A 184 29.35 13.18 32.54
N ASN A 185 30.29 12.75 31.72
CA ASN A 185 30.63 13.39 30.44
C ASN A 185 29.68 12.88 29.34
N ILE A 186 28.96 13.79 28.68
CA ILE A 186 28.06 13.45 27.57
C ILE A 186 28.69 13.93 26.28
N SER A 187 29.13 12.96 25.48
CA SER A 187 29.53 13.22 24.11
C SER A 187 28.32 13.64 23.28
N LYS A 188 28.55 14.58 22.36
CA LYS A 188 27.55 14.89 21.34
C LYS A 188 27.30 13.63 20.51
N ALA A 189 26.05 13.42 20.12
CA ALA A 189 25.72 12.34 19.20
C ALA A 189 26.57 12.45 17.93
N ALA A 190 27.11 11.32 17.46
CA ALA A 190 27.84 11.26 16.19
C ALA A 190 27.00 11.88 15.07
N ARG A 191 27.58 12.85 14.36
CA ARG A 191 26.96 13.50 13.22
C ARG A 191 27.50 12.83 11.96
N PHE A 192 26.60 12.33 11.13
CA PHE A 192 26.94 11.80 9.81
C PHE A 192 26.90 12.95 8.78
N ALA A 193 27.73 12.86 7.75
CA ALA A 193 27.69 13.80 6.64
C ALA A 193 26.33 13.75 5.94
N VAL A 194 25.86 14.90 5.46
CA VAL A 194 24.62 14.97 4.68
C VAL A 194 24.85 14.30 3.34
N VAL A 195 24.08 13.24 3.04
CA VAL A 195 24.10 12.58 1.73
C VAL A 195 23.27 13.42 0.77
N HIS A 196 23.92 13.96 -0.27
CA HIS A 196 23.25 14.67 -1.36
C HIS A 196 23.01 13.73 -2.53
N LYS A 197 21.83 13.79 -3.17
CA LYS A 197 21.52 13.01 -4.38
C LYS A 197 22.42 13.38 -5.57
N THR A 198 22.82 14.64 -5.65
CA THR A 198 23.76 15.14 -6.65
C THR A 198 25.10 15.39 -5.96
N PRO A 199 26.23 14.90 -6.51
CA PRO A 199 27.54 15.23 -5.99
C PRO A 199 27.72 16.74 -5.94
N LYS A 200 28.29 17.25 -4.84
CA LYS A 200 28.62 18.68 -4.75
C LYS A 200 29.69 18.97 -5.81
N PRO A 201 29.53 19.98 -6.68
CA PRO A 201 30.58 20.34 -7.62
C PRO A 201 31.85 20.69 -6.82
N PRO A 202 33.04 20.41 -7.37
CA PRO A 202 34.30 20.76 -6.72
C PRO A 202 34.34 22.27 -6.48
N ASN A 203 34.95 22.69 -5.37
CA ASN A 203 35.22 24.10 -5.14
C ASN A 203 36.17 24.58 -6.26
N LEU A 204 35.72 25.53 -7.06
CA LEU A 204 36.61 26.28 -7.95
C LEU A 204 37.48 27.15 -7.06
N THR A 205 38.76 26.80 -6.92
CA THR A 205 39.78 27.68 -6.36
C THR A 205 39.99 28.85 -7.33
N PRO A 206 40.07 30.11 -6.86
CA PRO A 206 40.30 31.27 -7.71
C PRO A 206 41.66 31.20 -8.44
#